data_AF-A0A9W6S362-F1
#
_entry.id   AF-A0A9W6S362-F1
#
_cell.length_a   1.000
_cell.length_b   1.000
_cell.length_c   1.000
_cell.angle_alpha   90.00
_cell.angle_beta   90.00
_cell.angle_gamma   90.00
#
_symmetry.space_group_name_H-M   'P 1'
#
loop_
_entity.id
_entity.type
_entity.pdbx_description
1 polymer ?
#
loop_
_entity_poly.entity_id
_entity_poly.type
_entity_poly.pdbx_seq_one_letter_code
_entity_poly.pdbx_strand_id
1 'polypeptide(L)'
;MADGDLEELTRQLRVALARIQRLSDDHWHALDPTCGAMDADAWMGPAGRRFGSSVRSDRVELRGQLSQAVRNAQAKLAAVPKIS
;
A
#
# COMPACT_ATOMS: atom_id res chain seq x y z
N MET A 1 -14.86 21.45 -20.22
CA MET A 1 -14.17 21.59 -18.92
C MET A 1 -13.24 22.77 -19.07
N ALA A 2 -13.31 23.77 -18.19
CA ALA A 2 -12.41 24.90 -18.28
C ALA A 2 -10.98 24.47 -17.91
N ASP A 3 -9.98 25.16 -18.42
CA ASP A 3 -8.57 24.85 -18.13
C ASP A 3 -8.27 24.87 -16.62
N GLY A 4 -8.86 25.82 -15.90
CA GLY A 4 -8.78 25.90 -14.44
C GLY A 4 -9.43 24.74 -13.68
N ASP A 5 -10.46 24.09 -14.24
CA ASP A 5 -11.08 22.90 -13.62
C ASP A 5 -10.13 21.69 -13.71
N LEU A 6 -9.36 21.61 -14.81
CA LEU A 6 -8.40 20.54 -15.06
C LEU A 6 -7.15 20.67 -14.17
N GLU A 7 -6.66 21.90 -13.98
CA GLU A 7 -5.55 22.17 -13.06
C GLU A 7 -5.89 21.83 -11.60
N GLU A 8 -7.08 22.24 -11.14
CA GLU A 8 -7.55 21.96 -9.79
C GLU A 8 -7.74 20.45 -9.57
N LEU A 9 -8.33 19.75 -10.54
CA LEU A 9 -8.44 18.28 -10.52
C LEU A 9 -7.06 17.60 -10.43
N THR A 10 -6.10 18.06 -11.23
CA THR A 10 -4.72 17.53 -11.23
C THR A 10 -4.06 17.73 -9.86
N ARG A 11 -4.25 18.91 -9.25
CA ARG A 11 -3.73 19.21 -7.91
C ARG A 11 -4.32 18.30 -6.85
N GLN A 12 -5.64 18.11 -6.85
CA GLN A 12 -6.33 17.22 -5.91
C GLN A 12 -5.85 15.76 -6.05
N LEU A 13 -5.68 15.27 -7.29
CA LEU A 13 -5.16 13.93 -7.55
C LEU A 13 -3.72 13.74 -7.05
N ARG A 14 -2.85 14.75 -7.19
CA ARG A 14 -1.49 14.72 -6.63
C ARG A 14 -1.49 14.65 -5.11
N VAL A 15 -2.34 15.43 -4.44
CA VAL A 15 -2.49 15.39 -2.96
C VAL A 15 -3.00 14.01 -2.52
N ALA A 16 -3.99 13.47 -3.20
CA ALA A 16 -4.51 12.14 -2.91
C ALA A 16 -3.45 11.05 -3.09
N LEU A 17 -2.66 11.10 -4.17
CA LEU A 17 -1.56 10.17 -4.42
C LEU A 17 -0.52 10.22 -3.30
N ALA A 18 -0.07 11.42 -2.91
CA ALA A 18 0.90 11.59 -1.83
C ALA A 18 0.39 11.00 -0.49
N ARG A 19 -0.90 11.19 -0.19
CA ARG A 19 -1.53 10.59 0.99
C ARG A 19 -1.58 9.07 0.92
N ILE A 20 -1.94 8.50 -0.22
CA ILE A 20 -1.99 7.05 -0.43
C ILE A 20 -0.59 6.45 -0.31
N GLN A 21 0.42 7.08 -0.89
CA GLN A 21 1.82 6.65 -0.78
C GLN A 21 2.27 6.65 0.67
N ARG A 22 2.09 7.76 1.40
CA ARG A 22 2.45 7.84 2.82
C ARG A 22 1.80 6.75 3.66
N LEU A 23 0.49 6.58 3.54
CA LEU A 23 -0.23 5.53 4.28
C LEU A 23 0.25 4.13 3.89
N SER A 24 0.61 3.93 2.62
CA SER A 24 1.18 2.66 2.17
C SER A 24 2.54 2.41 2.79
N ASP A 25 3.43 3.41 2.79
CA ASP A 25 4.77 3.30 3.37
C ASP A 25 4.71 3.05 4.89
N ASP A 26 3.83 3.77 5.59
CA ASP A 26 3.61 3.64 7.04
C ASP A 26 3.11 2.22 7.42
N HIS A 27 2.32 1.57 6.56
CA HIS A 27 1.68 0.29 6.87
C HIS A 27 2.31 -0.94 6.19
N TRP A 28 3.17 -0.76 5.19
CA TRP A 28 3.74 -1.87 4.42
C TRP A 28 4.61 -2.81 5.29
N HIS A 29 5.15 -2.31 6.40
CA HIS A 29 5.96 -3.06 7.37
C HIS A 29 5.18 -3.53 8.61
N ALA A 30 3.87 -3.33 8.69
CA ALA A 30 3.09 -3.57 9.92
C ALA A 30 3.22 -4.99 10.50
N LEU A 31 3.45 -5.99 9.63
CA LEU A 31 3.59 -7.39 10.01
C LEU A 31 5.04 -7.89 10.09
N ASP A 32 6.03 -7.03 9.78
CA ASP A 32 7.44 -7.40 9.80
C ASP A 32 7.91 -7.81 11.22
N PRO A 33 7.55 -7.09 12.30
CA PRO A 33 7.93 -7.49 13.66
C PRO A 33 7.36 -8.86 14.06
N THR A 34 6.11 -9.13 13.72
CA THR A 34 5.47 -10.42 14.02
C THR A 34 6.12 -11.57 13.25
N CYS A 35 6.45 -11.36 11.97
CA CYS A 35 7.24 -12.32 11.19
C CYS A 35 8.61 -12.57 11.82
N GLY A 36 9.31 -11.50 12.23
CA GLY A 36 10.61 -11.61 12.88
C GLY A 36 10.58 -12.39 14.20
N ALA A 37 9.54 -12.20 15.02
CA ALA A 37 9.36 -12.96 16.25
C ALA A 37 9.15 -14.46 15.97
N MET A 38 8.44 -14.82 14.89
CA MET A 38 8.25 -16.22 14.49
C MET A 38 9.53 -16.87 14.01
N ASP A 39 10.32 -16.13 13.23
CA ASP A 39 11.59 -16.63 12.70
C ASP A 39 12.63 -16.83 13.81
N ALA A 40 12.45 -16.17 14.97
CA ALA A 40 13.23 -16.38 16.19
C ALA A 40 12.73 -17.55 17.07
N ASP A 41 11.91 -18.45 16.51
CA ASP A 41 11.30 -19.60 17.21
C ASP A 41 10.49 -19.20 18.47
N ALA A 42 10.00 -17.96 18.56
CA ALA A 42 9.22 -17.53 19.71
C ALA A 42 8.00 -18.44 19.92
N TRP A 43 7.39 -18.94 18.83
CA TRP A 43 6.18 -19.77 18.87
C TRP A 43 6.42 -21.14 18.23
N MET A 44 6.54 -22.15 19.09
CA MET A 44 6.79 -23.53 18.68
C MET A 44 5.51 -24.35 18.48
N GLY A 45 5.68 -25.51 17.84
CA GLY A 45 4.62 -26.51 17.67
C GLY A 45 3.68 -26.27 16.48
N PRO A 46 2.75 -27.20 16.22
CA PRO A 46 1.90 -27.16 15.04
C PRO A 46 1.02 -25.90 14.95
N ALA A 47 0.54 -25.38 16.08
CA ALA A 47 -0.25 -24.16 16.14
C ALA A 47 0.58 -22.92 15.79
N GLY A 48 1.79 -22.80 16.36
CA GLY A 48 2.73 -21.72 16.05
C GLY A 48 3.10 -21.68 14.56
N ARG A 49 3.38 -22.85 13.96
CA ARG A 49 3.65 -22.95 12.52
C ARG A 49 2.47 -22.51 11.64
N ARG A 50 1.24 -22.90 12.00
CA ARG A 50 0.03 -22.48 11.26
C ARG A 50 -0.18 -20.98 11.35
N PHE A 51 -0.08 -20.43 12.55
CA PHE A 51 -0.19 -18.99 12.74
C PHE A 51 0.89 -18.23 11.95
N GLY A 52 2.14 -18.72 11.95
CA GLY A 52 3.20 -18.12 11.16
C GLY A 52 3.02 -18.22 9.65
N SER A 53 2.38 -19.27 9.16
CA SER A 53 1.93 -19.31 7.76
C SER A 53 0.88 -18.24 7.48
N SER A 54 -0.10 -18.05 8.38
CA SER A 54 -1.17 -17.05 8.21
C SER A 54 -0.61 -15.64 8.16
N VAL A 55 0.22 -15.24 9.13
CA VAL A 55 0.79 -13.88 9.19
C VAL A 55 1.65 -13.58 7.96
N ARG A 56 2.39 -14.56 7.44
CA ARG A 56 3.16 -14.38 6.20
C ARG A 56 2.26 -14.20 4.98
N SER A 57 1.16 -14.94 4.88
CA SER A 57 0.16 -14.72 3.82
C SER A 57 -0.46 -13.32 3.93
N ASP A 58 -0.89 -12.93 5.13
CA ASP A 58 -1.50 -11.61 5.40
C ASP A 58 -0.51 -10.48 5.07
N ARG A 59 0.79 -10.66 5.35
CA ARG A 59 1.85 -9.72 4.97
C ARG A 59 1.96 -9.57 3.46
N VAL A 60 1.96 -10.67 2.71
CA VAL A 60 2.02 -10.62 1.24
C VAL A 60 0.78 -9.95 0.67
N GLU A 61 -0.40 -10.27 1.21
CA GLU A 61 -1.66 -9.67 0.79
C GLU A 61 -1.68 -8.16 1.04
N LEU A 62 -1.33 -7.72 2.25
CA LEU A 62 -1.25 -6.30 2.61
C LEU A 62 -0.33 -5.54 1.65
N ARG A 63 0.88 -6.05 1.40
CA ARG A 63 1.83 -5.44 0.46
C ARG A 63 1.25 -5.36 -0.95
N GLY A 64 0.54 -6.40 -1.38
CA GLY A 64 -0.14 -6.44 -2.68
C GLY A 64 -1.23 -5.36 -2.80
N GLN A 65 -2.09 -5.25 -1.79
CA GLN A 65 -3.18 -4.27 -1.74
C GLN A 65 -2.66 -2.83 -1.73
N LEU A 66 -1.67 -2.53 -0.88
CA LEU A 66 -1.04 -1.20 -0.81
C LEU A 66 -0.36 -0.82 -2.13
N SER A 67 0.41 -1.74 -2.71
CA SER A 67 1.04 -1.53 -4.02
C SER A 67 0.01 -1.28 -5.13
N GLN A 68 -1.11 -1.99 -5.10
CA GLN A 68 -2.20 -1.78 -6.07
C GLN A 68 -2.88 -0.43 -5.88
N ALA A 69 -3.09 0.03 -4.64
CA ALA A 69 -3.66 1.34 -4.36
C ALA A 69 -2.79 2.46 -4.92
N VAL A 70 -1.47 2.39 -4.74
CA VAL A 70 -0.51 3.35 -5.30
C VAL A 70 -0.55 3.32 -6.84
N ARG A 71 -0.49 2.13 -7.46
CA ARG A 71 -0.56 2.01 -8.93
C ARG A 71 -1.86 2.58 -9.49
N ASN A 72 -3.00 2.31 -8.87
CA ASN A 72 -4.29 2.83 -9.28
C ASN A 72 -4.33 4.37 -9.21
N ALA A 73 -3.78 4.95 -8.14
CA ALA A 73 -3.69 6.40 -7.99
C ALA A 73 -2.78 7.05 -9.04
N GLN A 74 -1.61 6.43 -9.32
CA GLN A 74 -0.70 6.87 -10.37
C GLN A 74 -1.34 6.79 -11.76
N ALA A 75 -2.04 5.69 -12.06
CA ALA A 75 -2.74 5.51 -13.33
C ALA A 75 -3.84 6.57 -13.52
N LYS A 76 -4.61 6.88 -12.47
CA LYS A 76 -5.61 7.96 -12.51
C LYS A 76 -4.99 9.32 -12.80
N LEU A 77 -3.85 9.63 -12.16
CA LEU A 77 -3.14 10.89 -12.42
C LEU A 77 -2.55 10.94 -13.84
N ALA A 78 -2.02 9.82 -14.35
CA ALA A 78 -1.45 9.73 -15.69
C ALA A 78 -2.50 9.83 -16.81
N ALA A 79 -3.74 9.44 -16.52
CA ALA A 79 -4.88 9.55 -17.44
C ALA A 79 -5.43 10.98 -17.56
N VAL A 80 -5.00 11.92 -16.70
CA VAL A 80 -5.38 13.32 -16.79
C VAL A 80 -4.71 13.95 -18.02
N PRO A 81 -5.46 14.59 -18.94
CA PRO A 81 -4.90 15.26 -20.10
C PRO A 81 -3.83 16.28 -19.68
N LYS A 82 -2.66 16.23 -20.32
CA LYS A 82 -1.61 17.24 -20.11
C LYS A 82 -2.02 18.53 -20.80
N ILE A 83 -2.18 19.60 -20.04
CA ILE A 83 -2.26 20.96 -20.58
C ILE A 83 -0.89 21.25 -21.20
N SER A 84 -0.86 21.55 -22.52
CA SER A 84 0.35 21.99 -23.24
C SER A 84 0.52 23.49 -23.13
#